data_AF-A0A1B6EE66-F1
#
_entry.id   AF-A0A1B6EE66-F1
#
_cell.length_a   1.000
_cell.length_b   1.000
_cell.length_c   1.000
_cell.angle_alpha   90.00
_cell.angle_beta   90.00
_cell.angle_gamma   90.00
#
_symmetry.space_group_name_H-M   'P 1'
#
loop_
_entity.id
_entity.type
_entity.pdbx_description
1 polymer ?
#
loop_
_entity_poly.entity_id
_entity_poly.type
_entity_poly.pdbx_seq_one_letter_code
_entity_poly.pdbx_strand_id
1 'polypeptide(L)'
;RKYAKSKKILMLYKLLFISFVLWFGVGVSANTCGTPNVGTVLFTPGKECWSEKEIERLRTRYLFEQLLPTRIPDKPEHLLQYLDLCFDLADELADGEDFEELVTVLSDVFGGFFHGFFLPVLNEAFYEGRVNYETVKQFYIIYDHFIDILNTDGQNWAERRVVQKPI
;
A
#
# COMPACT_ATOMS: atom_id res chain seq x y z
N ARG A 1 8.54 17.81 30.11
CA ARG A 1 9.33 16.55 30.26
C ARG A 1 8.50 15.31 30.60
N LYS A 2 7.53 15.34 31.54
CA LYS A 2 6.68 14.15 31.85
C LYS A 2 5.77 13.70 30.70
N TYR A 3 5.24 14.65 29.91
CA TYR A 3 4.35 14.39 28.76
C TYR A 3 5.04 13.61 27.62
N ALA A 4 6.27 13.98 27.26
CA ALA A 4 7.05 13.29 26.23
C ALA A 4 7.42 11.85 26.62
N LYS A 5 7.56 11.57 27.92
CA LYS A 5 7.84 10.22 28.43
C LYS A 5 6.60 9.32 28.33
N SER A 6 5.40 9.87 28.53
CA SER A 6 4.12 9.15 28.41
C SER A 6 3.79 8.80 26.95
N LYS A 7 4.03 9.71 25.99
CA LYS A 7 3.85 9.41 24.55
C LYS A 7 4.76 8.28 24.06
N LYS A 8 6.03 8.25 24.50
CA LYS A 8 6.99 7.18 24.15
C LYS A 8 6.56 5.81 24.68
N ILE A 9 5.99 5.77 25.89
CA ILE A 9 5.47 4.53 26.48
C ILE A 9 4.25 4.04 25.69
N LEU A 10 3.33 4.94 25.32
CA LEU A 10 2.15 4.60 24.53
C LEU A 10 2.51 4.07 23.13
N MET A 11 3.51 4.68 22.46
CA MET A 11 4.05 4.18 21.18
C MET A 11 4.66 2.79 21.32
N LEU A 12 5.40 2.51 22.41
CA LEU A 12 5.96 1.18 22.65
C LEU A 12 4.88 0.11 22.81
N TYR A 13 3.79 0.43 23.52
CA TYR A 13 2.67 -0.50 23.67
C TYR A 13 1.94 -0.76 22.36
N LYS A 14 1.75 0.26 21.51
CA LYS A 14 1.17 0.10 20.17
C LYS A 14 2.04 -0.80 19.28
N LEU A 15 3.36 -0.62 19.28
CA LEU A 15 4.30 -1.43 18.51
C LEU A 15 4.33 -2.90 18.99
N LEU A 16 4.33 -3.12 20.30
CA LEU A 16 4.26 -4.47 20.87
C LEU A 16 2.94 -5.17 20.54
N PHE A 17 1.84 -4.44 20.55
CA PHE A 17 0.52 -4.96 20.19
C PHE A 17 0.45 -5.36 18.71
N ILE A 18 0.98 -4.53 17.81
CA ILE A 18 1.08 -4.85 16.37
C ILE A 18 1.93 -6.10 16.17
N SER A 19 3.09 -6.22 16.84
CA SER A 19 3.91 -7.44 16.74
C SER A 19 3.20 -8.70 17.25
N PHE A 20 2.37 -8.56 18.29
CA PHE A 20 1.61 -9.66 18.88
C PHE A 20 0.49 -10.13 17.95
N VAL A 21 -0.21 -9.20 17.32
CA VAL A 21 -1.27 -9.50 16.33
C VAL A 21 -0.67 -10.15 15.08
N LEU A 22 0.50 -9.68 14.61
CA LEU A 22 1.21 -10.28 13.49
C LEU A 22 1.70 -11.71 13.79
N TRP A 23 2.04 -12.01 15.05
CA TRP A 23 2.54 -13.32 15.44
C TRP A 23 1.43 -14.39 15.58
N PHE A 24 0.23 -14.00 16.03
CA PHE A 24 -0.90 -14.93 16.20
C PHE A 24 -1.80 -15.07 14.96
N GLY A 25 -1.63 -14.22 13.93
CA GLY A 25 -2.59 -14.11 12.82
C GLY A 25 -2.30 -14.88 11.53
N VAL A 26 -1.13 -15.48 11.32
CA VAL A 26 -0.78 -16.03 9.99
C VAL A 26 -0.22 -17.44 10.05
N GLY A 27 -1.05 -18.42 9.66
CA GLY A 27 -0.59 -19.73 9.21
C GLY A 27 0.27 -19.57 7.95
N VAL A 28 1.57 -19.85 8.07
CA VAL A 28 2.53 -19.76 6.96
C VAL A 28 2.45 -21.05 6.12
N SER A 29 1.58 -21.06 5.11
CA SER A 29 1.72 -22.01 3.99
C SER A 29 2.81 -21.49 3.05
N ALA A 30 3.89 -22.24 2.85
CA ALA A 30 5.05 -21.82 2.06
C ALA A 30 4.80 -21.99 0.55
N ASN A 31 4.34 -20.93 -0.11
CA ASN A 31 4.54 -20.70 -1.54
C ASN A 31 5.08 -19.27 -1.64
N THR A 32 6.29 -19.10 -2.20
CA THR A 32 7.15 -17.89 -2.21
C THR A 32 6.43 -16.56 -1.87
N CYS A 33 6.46 -16.19 -0.58
CA CYS A 33 5.96 -14.92 -0.04
C CYS A 33 6.98 -13.78 -0.26
N GLY A 34 7.22 -13.39 -1.51
CA GLY A 34 7.96 -12.16 -1.81
C GLY A 34 7.01 -10.96 -1.87
N THR A 35 7.49 -9.79 -1.48
CA THR A 35 6.80 -8.52 -1.77
C THR A 35 6.64 -8.39 -3.29
N PRO A 36 5.42 -8.13 -3.81
CA PRO A 36 5.22 -7.99 -5.24
C PRO A 36 5.96 -6.74 -5.76
N ASN A 37 6.67 -6.86 -6.88
CA ASN A 37 7.15 -5.68 -7.59
C ASN A 37 5.94 -5.01 -8.27
N VAL A 38 5.58 -3.82 -7.78
CA VAL A 38 4.39 -3.08 -8.23
C VAL A 38 4.66 -2.08 -9.35
N GLY A 39 5.91 -1.97 -9.82
CA GLY A 39 6.33 -0.91 -10.72
C GLY A 39 6.26 0.47 -10.06
N THR A 40 6.54 1.53 -10.81
CA THR A 40 6.52 2.90 -10.28
C THR A 40 6.32 3.91 -11.39
N VAL A 41 5.53 4.95 -11.12
CA VAL A 41 5.36 6.10 -12.01
C VAL A 41 6.23 7.28 -11.60
N LEU A 42 6.82 7.25 -10.40
CA LEU A 42 7.63 8.33 -9.85
C LEU A 42 9.04 8.41 -10.45
N PHE A 43 9.52 7.32 -11.06
CA PHE A 43 10.88 7.21 -11.54
C PHE A 43 10.92 6.78 -13.00
N THR A 44 11.69 7.52 -13.80
CA THR A 44 11.98 7.16 -15.19
C THR A 44 13.26 6.34 -15.26
N PRO A 45 13.28 5.22 -16.01
CA PRO A 45 14.51 4.46 -16.21
C PRO A 45 15.57 5.31 -16.93
N GLY A 46 16.86 5.01 -16.68
CA GLY A 46 17.97 5.61 -17.41
C GLY A 46 18.49 6.95 -16.87
N LYS A 47 18.07 7.38 -15.67
CA LYS A 47 18.61 8.57 -15.01
C LYS A 47 19.98 8.30 -14.36
N GLU A 48 21.01 9.02 -14.83
CA GLU A 48 22.41 8.83 -14.39
C GLU A 48 22.76 9.55 -13.07
N CYS A 49 22.10 10.67 -12.75
CA CYS A 49 22.40 11.48 -11.57
C CYS A 49 21.13 11.75 -10.76
N TRP A 50 21.20 11.56 -9.45
CA TRP A 50 20.07 11.67 -8.53
C TRP A 50 20.35 12.76 -7.50
N SER A 51 19.36 13.62 -7.25
CA SER A 51 19.43 14.58 -6.15
C SER A 51 19.19 13.88 -4.81
N GLU A 52 19.58 14.53 -3.71
CA GLU A 52 19.37 14.02 -2.35
C GLU A 52 17.89 13.75 -2.06
N LYS A 53 17.00 14.66 -2.47
CA LYS A 53 15.53 14.52 -2.34
C LYS A 53 15.01 13.30 -3.10
N GLU A 54 15.55 13.01 -4.28
CA GLU A 54 15.13 11.84 -5.06
C GLU A 54 15.62 10.51 -4.46
N ILE A 55 16.81 10.52 -3.86
CA ILE A 55 17.32 9.37 -3.10
C ILE A 55 16.46 9.12 -1.86
N GLU A 56 16.03 10.18 -1.17
CA GLU A 56 15.10 10.09 -0.05
C GLU A 56 13.75 9.52 -0.49
N ARG A 57 13.14 10.07 -1.55
CA ARG A 57 11.92 9.52 -2.16
C ARG A 57 12.05 8.03 -2.47
N LEU A 58 13.17 7.62 -3.08
CA LEU A 58 13.43 6.22 -3.42
C LEU A 58 13.49 5.33 -2.17
N ARG A 59 14.14 5.79 -1.10
CA ARG A 59 14.18 5.07 0.18
C ARG A 59 12.81 4.96 0.83
N THR A 60 12.06 6.05 0.87
CA THR A 60 10.68 6.07 1.38
C THR A 60 9.81 5.09 0.61
N ARG A 61 9.91 5.08 -0.72
CA ARG A 61 9.17 4.15 -1.58
C ARG A 61 9.53 2.71 -1.28
N TYR A 62 10.83 2.41 -1.15
CA TYR A 62 11.29 1.06 -0.80
C TYR A 62 10.71 0.60 0.54
N LEU A 63 10.65 1.48 1.55
CA LEU A 63 10.07 1.16 2.85
C LEU A 63 8.57 0.88 2.76
N PHE A 64 7.81 1.70 2.03
CA PHE A 64 6.38 1.46 1.84
C PHE A 64 6.09 0.21 1.01
N GLU A 65 6.93 -0.14 0.04
CA GLU A 65 6.76 -1.40 -0.69
C GLU A 65 6.85 -2.61 0.26
N GLN A 66 7.71 -2.56 1.29
CA GLN A 66 7.77 -3.61 2.32
C GLN A 66 6.50 -3.74 3.18
N LEU A 67 5.63 -2.73 3.18
CA LEU A 67 4.34 -2.76 3.87
C LEU A 67 3.26 -3.45 3.05
N LEU A 68 3.49 -3.71 1.76
CA LEU A 68 2.49 -4.33 0.91
C LEU A 68 2.15 -5.76 1.38
N PRO A 69 0.87 -6.14 1.36
CA PRO A 69 0.47 -7.51 1.63
C PRO A 69 1.13 -8.47 0.63
N THR A 70 1.82 -9.48 1.15
CA THR A 70 2.35 -10.59 0.34
C THR A 70 1.26 -11.56 -0.12
N ARG A 71 0.07 -11.46 0.47
CA ARG A 71 -1.14 -12.20 0.09
C ARG A 71 -2.32 -11.25 0.04
N ILE A 72 -3.19 -11.49 -0.93
CA ILE A 72 -4.47 -10.78 -1.02
C ILE A 72 -5.34 -11.25 0.16
N PRO A 73 -5.88 -10.34 0.99
CA PRO A 73 -6.70 -10.71 2.13
C PRO A 73 -8.05 -11.30 1.67
N ASP A 74 -8.57 -12.27 2.42
CA ASP A 74 -9.86 -12.91 2.15
C ASP A 74 -11.03 -11.91 2.22
N LYS A 75 -10.89 -10.88 3.06
CA LYS A 75 -11.84 -9.77 3.21
C LYS A 75 -11.20 -8.49 2.69
N PRO A 76 -11.65 -7.96 1.54
CA PRO A 76 -11.17 -6.69 0.99
C PRO A 76 -11.24 -5.53 1.99
N GLU A 77 -12.22 -5.52 2.88
CA GLU A 77 -12.41 -4.45 3.87
C GLU A 77 -11.22 -4.30 4.82
N HIS A 78 -10.49 -5.39 5.09
CA HIS A 78 -9.26 -5.31 5.90
C HIS A 78 -8.14 -4.55 5.19
N LEU A 79 -8.10 -4.59 3.85
CA LEU A 79 -7.12 -3.82 3.07
C LEU A 79 -7.45 -2.33 3.07
N LEU A 80 -8.74 -1.96 3.07
CA LEU A 80 -9.16 -0.57 3.25
C LEU A 80 -8.71 -0.04 4.61
N GLN A 81 -9.01 -0.77 5.69
CA GLN A 81 -8.59 -0.38 7.04
C GLN A 81 -7.07 -0.27 7.17
N TYR A 82 -6.34 -1.15 6.49
CA TYR A 82 -4.87 -1.11 6.47
C TYR A 82 -4.36 0.13 5.73
N LEU A 83 -4.98 0.46 4.60
CA LEU A 83 -4.64 1.65 3.83
C LEU A 83 -4.92 2.93 4.62
N ASP A 84 -6.09 3.02 5.27
CA ASP A 84 -6.45 4.16 6.13
C ASP A 84 -5.40 4.35 7.23
N LEU A 85 -4.98 3.26 7.88
CA LEU A 85 -3.92 3.30 8.88
C LEU A 85 -2.59 3.83 8.31
N CYS A 86 -2.23 3.48 7.07
CA CYS A 86 -1.02 4.00 6.44
C CYS A 86 -1.10 5.52 6.21
N PHE A 87 -2.26 6.04 5.79
CA PHE A 87 -2.46 7.48 5.59
C PHE A 87 -2.53 8.24 6.92
N ASP A 88 -3.23 7.71 7.92
CA ASP A 88 -3.27 8.29 9.27
C ASP A 88 -1.86 8.38 9.87
N LEU A 89 -1.03 7.36 9.66
CA LEU A 89 0.36 7.39 10.10
C LEU A 89 1.20 8.41 9.32
N ALA A 90 0.96 8.60 8.03
CA ALA A 90 1.65 9.63 7.26
C ALA A 90 1.31 11.04 7.80
N ASP A 91 0.05 11.29 8.12
CA ASP A 91 -0.44 12.54 8.71
C ASP A 91 0.13 12.78 10.12
N GLU A 92 0.30 11.72 10.92
CA GLU A 92 0.94 11.84 12.24
C GLU A 92 2.46 12.11 12.17
N LEU A 93 3.13 11.75 11.06
CA LEU A 93 4.59 11.76 10.94
C LEU A 93 5.15 13.01 10.27
N ALA A 94 4.38 13.66 9.41
CA ALA A 94 4.85 14.77 8.58
C ALA A 94 3.77 15.84 8.41
N ASP A 95 4.19 17.07 8.12
CA ASP A 95 3.31 18.21 7.84
C ASP A 95 3.74 18.87 6.52
N GLY A 96 2.81 19.55 5.83
CA GLY A 96 3.11 20.36 4.65
C GLY A 96 3.71 19.56 3.48
N GLU A 97 4.84 20.03 2.93
CA GLU A 97 5.49 19.41 1.76
C GLU A 97 5.95 17.96 2.03
N ASP A 98 6.40 17.67 3.25
CA ASP A 98 6.83 16.32 3.62
C ASP A 98 5.64 15.35 3.68
N PHE A 99 4.47 15.83 4.13
CA PHE A 99 3.23 15.04 4.10
C PHE A 99 2.76 14.78 2.66
N GLU A 100 2.75 15.82 1.82
CA GLU A 100 2.42 15.69 0.39
C GLU A 100 3.35 14.68 -0.32
N GLU A 101 4.63 14.69 0.04
CA GLU A 101 5.62 13.73 -0.44
C GLU A 101 5.30 12.30 0.02
N LEU A 102 4.98 12.08 1.31
CA LEU A 102 4.59 10.76 1.81
C LEU A 102 3.32 10.24 1.12
N VAL A 103 2.31 11.08 0.95
CA VAL A 103 1.05 10.75 0.25
C VAL A 103 1.34 10.38 -1.21
N THR A 104 2.20 11.13 -1.89
CA THR A 104 2.63 10.85 -3.27
C THR A 104 3.27 9.46 -3.36
N VAL A 105 4.20 9.14 -2.47
CA VAL A 105 4.91 7.85 -2.47
C VAL A 105 3.98 6.69 -2.07
N LEU A 106 3.11 6.87 -1.07
CA LEU A 106 2.09 5.88 -0.70
C LEU A 106 1.15 5.58 -1.88
N SER A 107 0.71 6.62 -2.58
CA SER A 107 -0.15 6.50 -3.75
C SER A 107 0.54 5.72 -4.88
N ASP A 108 1.84 5.92 -5.10
CA ASP A 108 2.60 5.14 -6.11
C ASP A 108 2.65 3.66 -5.76
N VAL A 109 2.95 3.34 -4.50
CA VAL A 109 3.10 1.95 -4.03
C VAL A 109 1.75 1.22 -4.03
N PHE A 110 0.71 1.80 -3.42
CA PHE A 110 -0.61 1.19 -3.38
C PHE A 110 -1.33 1.25 -4.73
N GLY A 111 -1.14 2.32 -5.50
CA GLY A 111 -1.66 2.43 -6.86
C GLY A 111 -1.12 1.32 -7.76
N GLY A 112 0.19 1.06 -7.73
CA GLY A 112 0.78 -0.06 -8.47
C GLY A 112 0.29 -1.43 -7.97
N PHE A 113 0.14 -1.60 -6.66
CA PHE A 113 -0.43 -2.82 -6.09
C PHE A 113 -1.88 -3.06 -6.54
N PHE A 114 -2.71 -2.01 -6.51
CA PHE A 114 -4.10 -2.07 -6.95
C PHE A 114 -4.21 -2.35 -8.43
N HIS A 115 -3.44 -1.62 -9.25
CA HIS A 115 -3.41 -1.80 -10.69
C HIS A 115 -3.00 -3.22 -11.07
N GLY A 116 -1.82 -3.67 -10.63
CA GLY A 116 -1.24 -4.93 -11.09
C GLY A 116 -1.84 -6.17 -10.45
N PHE A 117 -2.24 -6.11 -9.18
CA PHE A 117 -2.46 -7.31 -8.37
C PHE A 117 -3.87 -7.40 -7.80
N PHE A 118 -4.34 -6.35 -7.13
CA PHE A 118 -5.54 -6.45 -6.30
C PHE A 118 -6.84 -6.23 -7.08
N LEU A 119 -6.96 -5.17 -7.89
CA LEU A 119 -8.21 -4.88 -8.62
C LEU A 119 -8.63 -5.99 -9.59
N PRO A 120 -7.71 -6.66 -10.34
CA PRO A 120 -8.10 -7.81 -11.16
C PRO A 120 -8.76 -8.93 -10.33
N VAL A 121 -8.23 -9.23 -9.14
CA VAL A 121 -8.77 -10.27 -8.25
C VAL A 121 -10.08 -9.83 -7.60
N LEU A 122 -10.17 -8.57 -7.20
CA LEU A 122 -11.38 -7.97 -6.63
C LEU A 122 -12.55 -8.05 -7.62
N ASN A 123 -12.31 -7.72 -8.89
CA ASN A 123 -13.33 -7.76 -9.94
C ASN A 123 -13.86 -9.17 -10.17
N GLU A 124 -12.98 -10.18 -10.21
CA GLU A 124 -13.42 -11.57 -10.32
C GLU A 124 -14.23 -12.02 -9.09
N ALA A 125 -13.79 -11.65 -7.88
CA ALA A 125 -14.55 -11.95 -6.67
C ALA A 125 -15.93 -11.26 -6.66
N PHE A 126 -16.04 -10.06 -7.22
CA PHE A 126 -17.32 -9.37 -7.41
C PHE A 126 -18.21 -10.09 -8.43
N TYR A 127 -17.67 -10.49 -9.59
CA TYR A 127 -18.44 -11.23 -10.60
C TYR A 127 -18.91 -12.60 -10.11
N GLU A 128 -18.17 -13.24 -9.21
CA GLU A 128 -18.57 -14.47 -8.54
C GLU A 128 -19.56 -14.25 -7.37
N GLY A 129 -19.91 -13.00 -7.06
CA GLY A 129 -20.83 -12.65 -5.97
C GLY A 129 -20.22 -12.78 -4.57
N ARG A 130 -18.90 -12.88 -4.46
CA ARG A 130 -18.18 -12.99 -3.17
C ARG A 130 -17.95 -11.64 -2.49
N VAL A 131 -17.97 -10.55 -3.24
CA VAL A 131 -17.78 -9.17 -2.76
C VAL A 131 -18.94 -8.32 -3.23
N ASN A 132 -19.39 -7.37 -2.41
CA ASN A 132 -20.49 -6.47 -2.77
C ASN A 132 -20.00 -5.27 -3.59
N TYR A 133 -20.93 -4.61 -4.29
CA TYR A 133 -20.62 -3.46 -5.14
C TYR A 133 -20.04 -2.26 -4.37
N GLU A 134 -20.50 -2.01 -3.15
CA GLU A 134 -20.06 -0.85 -2.36
C GLU A 134 -18.57 -0.97 -2.00
N THR A 135 -18.12 -2.15 -1.57
CA THR A 135 -16.71 -2.43 -1.31
C THR A 135 -15.87 -2.21 -2.58
N VAL A 136 -16.31 -2.71 -3.73
CA VAL A 136 -15.59 -2.53 -5.01
C VAL A 136 -15.50 -1.05 -5.38
N LYS A 137 -16.61 -0.32 -5.28
CA LYS A 137 -16.68 1.10 -5.59
C LYS A 137 -15.72 1.92 -4.74
N GLN A 138 -15.58 1.61 -3.46
CA GLN A 138 -14.63 2.30 -2.57
C GLN A 138 -13.17 2.14 -3.04
N PHE A 139 -12.78 0.93 -3.45
CA PHE A 139 -11.43 0.72 -4.01
C PHE A 139 -11.18 1.53 -5.28
N TYR A 140 -12.17 1.63 -6.17
CA TYR A 140 -12.05 2.42 -7.38
C TYR A 140 -11.97 3.93 -7.09
N ILE A 141 -12.75 4.44 -6.14
CA ILE A 141 -12.64 5.85 -5.73
C ILE A 141 -11.23 6.17 -5.24
N ILE A 142 -10.66 5.29 -4.41
CA ILE A 142 -9.29 5.46 -3.88
C ILE A 142 -8.27 5.34 -5.01
N TYR A 143 -8.44 4.36 -5.91
CA TYR A 143 -7.54 4.17 -7.03
C TYR A 143 -7.53 5.36 -7.99
N ASP A 144 -8.71 5.88 -8.33
CA ASP A 144 -8.86 7.08 -9.17
C ASP A 144 -8.22 8.31 -8.48
N HIS A 145 -8.33 8.41 -7.15
CA HIS A 145 -7.65 9.45 -6.41
C HIS A 145 -6.11 9.35 -6.48
N PHE A 146 -5.55 8.13 -6.46
CA PHE A 146 -4.11 7.94 -6.65
C PHE A 146 -3.66 8.32 -8.06
N ILE A 147 -4.48 7.97 -9.06
CA ILE A 147 -4.27 8.37 -10.45
C ILE A 147 -4.20 9.91 -10.55
N ASP A 148 -5.12 10.61 -9.89
CA ASP A 148 -5.16 12.08 -9.88
C ASP A 148 -3.95 12.69 -9.15
N ILE A 149 -3.60 12.18 -7.95
CA ILE A 149 -2.43 12.65 -7.17
C ILE A 149 -1.15 12.54 -8.01
N LEU A 150 -0.98 11.41 -8.70
CA LEU A 150 0.25 11.09 -9.43
C LEU A 150 0.24 11.64 -10.86
N ASN A 151 -0.90 12.15 -11.34
CA ASN A 151 -1.12 12.57 -12.71
C ASN A 151 -0.61 11.52 -13.71
N THR A 152 -1.09 10.28 -13.57
CA THR A 152 -0.63 9.13 -14.34
C THR A 152 -1.80 8.35 -14.92
N ASP A 153 -1.56 7.47 -15.89
CA ASP A 153 -2.51 6.46 -16.36
C ASP A 153 -2.13 5.04 -15.90
N GLY A 154 -1.08 4.92 -15.08
CA GLY A 154 -0.58 3.67 -14.53
C GLY A 154 0.28 2.83 -15.48
N GLN A 155 0.66 3.34 -16.66
CA GLN A 155 1.45 2.57 -17.64
C GLN A 155 2.79 2.01 -17.12
N ASN A 156 3.41 2.66 -16.14
CA ASN A 156 4.69 2.22 -15.55
C ASN A 156 4.53 1.38 -14.27
N TRP A 157 3.29 1.08 -13.88
CA TRP A 157 3.02 0.08 -12.85
C TRP A 157 3.06 -1.33 -13.42
N ALA A 158 3.08 -2.31 -12.51
CA ALA A 158 3.10 -3.72 -12.88
C ALA A 158 1.89 -4.08 -13.76
N GLU A 159 2.10 -4.92 -14.76
CA GLU A 159 1.03 -5.39 -15.62
C GLU A 159 -0.09 -6.06 -14.82
N ARG A 160 -1.32 -5.82 -15.25
CA ARG A 160 -2.51 -6.43 -14.67
C ARG A 160 -2.42 -7.95 -14.70
N ARG A 161 -2.44 -8.58 -13.53
CA ARG A 161 -2.46 -10.02 -13.38
C ARG A 161 -3.70 -10.61 -14.05
N VAL A 162 -3.48 -11.65 -14.86
CA VAL A 162 -4.53 -12.49 -15.40
C VAL A 162 -4.98 -13.46 -14.31
N VAL A 163 -6.24 -13.36 -13.90
CA VAL A 163 -6.83 -14.28 -12.93
C VAL A 163 -7.25 -15.56 -13.68
N GLN A 164 -6.59 -16.68 -13.37
CA GLN A 164 -6.95 -17.98 -13.95
C GLN A 164 -8.20 -18.52 -13.25
N LYS A 165 -9.24 -18.84 -14.02
CA LYS A 165 -10.46 -19.47 -13.52
C LYS A 165 -10.25 -20.99 -13.47
N PRO A 166 -10.68 -21.69 -12.41
CA PRO A 166 -10.81 -23.14 -12.49
C PRO A 166 -11.81 -23.49 -13.59
N ILE A 167 -11.40 -24.35 -14.53
CA ILE A 167 -12.23 -24.88 -15.62
C ILE A 167 -13.30 -25.81 -15.07
#